data_AF-A0A3B0X6B4-F1
#
_entry.id   AF-A0A3B0X6B4-F1
#
_cell.length_a   1.000
_cell.length_b   1.000
_cell.length_c   1.000
_cell.angle_alpha   90.00
_cell.angle_beta   90.00
_cell.angle_gamma   90.00
#
_symmetry.space_group_name_H-M   'P 1'
#
loop_
_entity.id
_entity.type
_entity.pdbx_description
1 polymer ?
#
loop_
_entity_poly.entity_id
_entity_poly.type
_entity_poly.pdbx_seq_one_letter_code
_entity_poly.pdbx_strand_id
1 'polypeptide(L)'
;MKPPAAQTPTKQTLNITIQSGRPSSEIQLSPEAQRDVQQAYLVTMRQRFKTEINRLTRGDMLTLLNPHSNDADKLSFIMTYVYSWNWLQQNIHVDFQQPVLAAFANGPQAFLMQLILQSQSSAEFIESYIAYWVNYSGEAQLQQQQILQLLQQSSSQPDLTISIENIWNTLDLFSKSFAIGYKDLAKQEKNRYADMLAEEDKVRLKLIDQLPDQPSLNLFNKLGIIPAMGCPQTCRHCMFIFRPLMKNTEDPNLIYQMLDKLTTSVLFTGGDLSKHLNNFYNAIGKMQHVTTFAILLNGDFADSKEITNNILGKMASAICQRPITWPKAKVHLQISFDEFHQEVVVDRKGHLKERISVVKIANIVEAAPKFNNQIQLCLCHKQSHLNFSMELFQRGVFARLAKELARRGHKIEILATAPSARLKRNPLNPDTPAQVIKDATFILNKYPQAPLMLTSSTIDAYGRAEMMELHEAVNERDLLKQMLNGNGTGAETFDKDLMFWFNGWATLFSAVHMCLGNVFEEGIETIRQRQAKDPLSNAMHRFDIRLLDFYREQHDDLDDIIEKSTGPHHLFHTITETGAMRLHMTKRLIESNII
;
A
#
# COMPACT_ATOMS: atom_id res chain seq x y z
N MET A 1 -43.61 37.47 25.78
CA MET A 1 -42.92 36.51 24.90
C MET A 1 -41.42 36.82 24.97
N LYS A 2 -40.62 35.89 25.51
CA LYS A 2 -39.15 36.01 25.50
C LYS A 2 -38.64 35.76 24.08
N PRO A 3 -37.67 36.54 23.57
CA PRO A 3 -37.02 36.22 22.29
C PRO A 3 -36.22 34.91 22.42
N PRO A 4 -36.15 34.10 21.36
CA PRO A 4 -35.39 32.85 21.41
C PRO A 4 -33.89 33.15 21.49
N ALA A 5 -33.22 32.40 22.36
CA ALA A 5 -31.78 32.46 22.54
C ALA A 5 -31.05 32.07 21.24
N ALA A 6 -30.08 32.88 20.84
CA ALA A 6 -29.18 32.58 19.74
C ALA A 6 -28.47 31.25 20.01
N GLN A 7 -28.68 30.26 19.14
CA GLN A 7 -27.92 29.03 19.14
C GLN A 7 -26.48 29.36 18.74
N THR A 8 -25.57 29.21 19.69
CA THR A 8 -24.13 29.19 19.44
C THR A 8 -23.85 28.07 18.44
N PRO A 9 -23.12 28.31 17.32
CA PRO A 9 -22.80 27.25 16.39
C PRO A 9 -21.98 26.19 17.13
N THR A 10 -22.58 25.03 17.32
CA THR A 10 -21.93 23.85 17.84
C THR A 10 -20.83 23.47 16.86
N LYS A 11 -19.61 23.22 17.37
CA LYS A 11 -18.49 22.67 16.60
C LYS A 11 -19.02 21.66 15.60
N GLN A 12 -18.99 21.98 14.30
CA GLN A 12 -18.91 20.93 13.30
C GLN A 12 -17.56 20.26 13.54
N THR A 13 -17.54 19.28 14.45
CA THR A 13 -16.48 18.29 14.52
C THR A 13 -16.49 17.61 13.15
N LEU A 14 -15.64 18.09 12.26
CA LEU A 14 -15.13 17.31 11.14
C LEU A 14 -14.66 16.00 11.78
N ASN A 15 -15.47 14.96 11.60
CA ASN A 15 -15.20 13.64 12.15
C ASN A 15 -13.84 13.20 11.63
N ILE A 16 -12.84 13.25 12.51
CA ILE A 16 -11.49 12.77 12.21
C ILE A 16 -11.63 11.34 11.70
N THR A 17 -10.94 11.06 10.62
CA THR A 17 -10.87 9.72 10.06
C THR A 17 -10.17 8.80 11.05
N ILE A 18 -10.94 8.02 11.80
CA ILE A 18 -10.41 6.95 12.65
C ILE A 18 -9.86 5.86 11.72
N GLN A 19 -8.56 5.88 11.43
CA GLN A 19 -7.87 4.95 10.52
C GLN A 19 -7.49 3.60 11.17
N SER A 20 -8.12 3.24 12.29
CA SER A 20 -7.78 2.03 13.01
C SER A 20 -8.46 0.80 12.39
N GLY A 21 -7.67 -0.13 11.86
CA GLY A 21 -8.08 -1.53 11.75
C GLY A 21 -8.47 -2.09 13.12
N ARG A 22 -9.15 -3.24 13.15
CA ARG A 22 -9.47 -3.95 14.40
C ARG A 22 -8.43 -5.05 14.61
N PRO A 23 -7.35 -4.85 15.38
CA PRO A 23 -6.39 -5.92 15.58
C PRO A 23 -7.07 -7.14 16.20
N SER A 24 -6.53 -8.34 15.93
CA SER A 24 -7.05 -9.57 16.53
C SER A 24 -6.94 -9.56 18.07
N SER A 25 -6.03 -8.73 18.60
CA SER A 25 -5.76 -8.52 20.03
C SER A 25 -4.89 -7.27 20.23
N GLU A 26 -5.03 -6.62 21.40
CA GLU A 26 -4.17 -5.51 21.81
C GLU A 26 -2.99 -6.03 22.66
N ILE A 27 -1.78 -5.54 22.39
CA ILE A 27 -0.59 -5.84 23.19
C ILE A 27 -0.24 -4.63 24.06
N GLN A 28 0.06 -4.86 25.33
CA GLN A 28 0.47 -3.80 26.23
C GLN A 28 1.92 -3.41 25.93
N LEU A 29 2.14 -2.12 25.67
CA LEU A 29 3.47 -1.56 25.44
C LEU A 29 4.13 -1.14 26.75
N SER A 30 5.45 -1.29 26.85
CA SER A 30 6.22 -0.68 27.93
C SER A 30 6.22 0.86 27.78
N PRO A 31 6.49 1.62 28.87
CA PRO A 31 6.62 3.08 28.78
C PRO A 31 7.67 3.54 27.76
N GLU A 32 8.80 2.83 27.64
CA GLU A 32 9.83 3.10 26.63
C GLU A 32 9.31 2.85 25.20
N ALA A 33 8.59 1.75 24.98
CA ALA A 33 8.03 1.43 23.67
C ALA A 33 6.93 2.44 23.29
N GLN A 34 6.09 2.86 24.24
CA GLN A 34 5.09 3.89 24.00
C GLN A 34 5.73 5.23 23.59
N ARG A 35 6.87 5.60 24.19
CA ARG A 35 7.63 6.80 23.78
C ARG A 35 8.17 6.68 22.35
N ASP A 36 8.66 5.51 21.94
CA ASP A 36 9.08 5.28 20.56
C ASP A 36 7.90 5.40 19.57
N VAL A 37 6.71 4.89 19.94
CA VAL A 37 5.49 5.03 19.14
C VAL A 37 5.11 6.50 18.98
N GLN A 38 5.14 7.28 20.07
CA GLN A 38 4.88 8.72 20.02
C GLN A 38 5.89 9.46 19.14
N GLN A 39 7.18 9.16 19.30
CA GLN A 39 8.22 9.78 18.48
C GLN A 39 8.06 9.43 17.00
N ALA A 40 7.75 8.17 16.68
CA ALA A 40 7.52 7.73 15.31
C ALA A 40 6.33 8.45 14.68
N TYR A 41 5.21 8.59 15.41
CA TYR A 41 4.06 9.37 14.94
C TYR A 41 4.45 10.81 14.59
N LEU A 42 5.11 11.51 15.51
CA LEU A 42 5.49 12.91 15.31
C LEU A 42 6.48 13.08 14.15
N VAL A 43 7.49 12.22 14.04
CA VAL A 43 8.46 12.25 12.95
C VAL A 43 7.76 12.06 11.60
N THR A 44 6.92 11.04 11.49
CA THR A 44 6.23 10.74 10.23
C THR A 44 5.25 11.85 9.85
N MET A 45 4.44 12.35 10.79
CA MET A 45 3.47 13.41 10.50
C MET A 45 4.14 14.74 10.16
N ARG A 46 5.23 15.10 10.84
CA ARG A 46 6.04 16.28 10.50
C ARG A 46 6.65 16.16 9.10
N GLN A 47 7.15 14.99 8.74
CA GLN A 47 7.72 14.77 7.42
C GLN A 47 6.65 14.89 6.33
N ARG A 48 5.48 14.28 6.50
CA ARG A 48 4.36 14.38 5.55
C ARG A 48 3.91 15.83 5.39
N PHE A 49 3.69 16.54 6.51
CA PHE A 49 3.33 17.96 6.50
C PHE A 49 4.38 18.80 5.75
N LYS A 50 5.66 18.66 6.11
CA LYS A 50 6.76 19.39 5.46
C LYS A 50 6.86 19.09 3.96
N THR A 51 6.72 17.83 3.57
CA THR A 51 6.80 17.43 2.15
C THR A 51 5.67 18.08 1.35
N GLU A 52 4.44 18.07 1.85
CA GLU A 52 3.31 18.72 1.18
C GLU A 52 3.51 20.23 1.03
N ILE A 53 3.95 20.90 2.10
CA ILE A 53 4.16 22.36 2.05
C ILE A 53 5.30 22.69 1.06
N ASN A 54 6.39 21.93 1.09
CA ASN A 54 7.50 22.11 0.16
C ASN A 54 7.09 21.87 -1.29
N ARG A 55 6.25 20.86 -1.55
CA ARG A 55 5.74 20.57 -2.89
C ARG A 55 4.93 21.75 -3.43
N LEU A 56 3.97 22.23 -2.64
CA LEU A 56 3.08 23.35 -3.00
C LEU A 56 3.84 24.67 -3.17
N THR A 57 4.75 25.00 -2.25
CA THR A 57 5.57 26.22 -2.33
C THR A 57 6.61 26.23 -3.45
N ARG A 58 6.99 25.05 -3.99
CA ARG A 58 7.91 24.96 -5.15
C ARG A 58 7.25 25.25 -6.49
N GLY A 59 5.92 25.34 -6.55
CA GLY A 59 5.20 25.70 -7.77
C GLY A 59 3.90 24.94 -7.98
N ASP A 60 3.67 23.81 -7.32
CA ASP A 60 2.46 23.01 -7.56
C ASP A 60 1.19 23.80 -7.24
N MET A 61 1.20 24.65 -6.20
CA MET A 61 0.04 25.51 -5.90
C MET A 61 -0.16 26.58 -6.98
N LEU A 62 0.91 27.13 -7.56
CA LEU A 62 0.81 28.06 -8.67
C LEU A 62 0.19 27.38 -9.89
N THR A 63 0.66 26.19 -10.23
CA THR A 63 0.10 25.38 -11.34
C THR A 63 -1.38 25.08 -11.11
N LEU A 64 -1.77 24.73 -9.88
CA LEU A 64 -3.18 24.51 -9.51
C LEU A 64 -4.04 25.77 -9.63
N LEU A 65 -3.49 26.95 -9.36
CA LEU A 65 -4.23 28.21 -9.37
C LEU A 65 -4.32 28.87 -10.76
N ASN A 66 -3.37 28.61 -11.66
CA ASN A 66 -3.33 29.25 -12.98
C ASN A 66 -4.64 29.15 -13.78
N PRO A 67 -5.38 28.03 -13.77
CA PRO A 67 -6.68 27.95 -14.45
C PRO A 67 -7.80 28.74 -13.77
N HIS A 68 -7.62 29.15 -12.51
CA HIS A 68 -8.69 29.69 -11.64
C HIS A 68 -8.52 31.18 -11.31
N SER A 69 -7.31 31.75 -11.48
CA SER A 69 -7.05 33.16 -11.16
C SER A 69 -5.91 33.76 -11.97
N ASN A 70 -6.09 34.99 -12.43
CA ASN A 70 -5.03 35.79 -13.05
C ASN A 70 -3.96 36.27 -12.04
N ASP A 71 -4.25 36.21 -10.74
CA ASP A 71 -3.34 36.56 -9.65
C ASP A 71 -2.75 35.31 -8.96
N ALA A 72 -2.68 34.19 -9.67
CA ALA A 72 -2.17 32.92 -9.16
C ALA A 72 -0.78 33.04 -8.53
N ASP A 73 0.08 33.91 -9.08
CA ASP A 73 1.42 34.23 -8.56
C ASP A 73 1.40 34.85 -7.15
N LYS A 74 0.47 35.78 -6.90
CA LYS A 74 0.28 36.46 -5.61
C LYS A 74 -0.44 35.57 -4.61
N LEU A 75 -1.33 34.71 -5.08
CA LEU A 75 -2.16 33.83 -4.26
C LEU A 75 -1.47 32.53 -3.84
N SER A 76 -0.50 32.04 -4.63
CA SER A 76 0.11 30.72 -4.43
C SER A 76 0.65 30.50 -3.01
N PHE A 77 1.30 31.51 -2.43
CA PHE A 77 1.85 31.38 -1.08
C PHE A 77 0.75 31.25 -0.01
N ILE A 78 -0.24 32.16 0.02
CA ILE A 78 -1.32 32.08 1.01
C ILE A 78 -2.14 30.80 0.83
N MET A 79 -2.46 30.42 -0.41
CA MET A 79 -3.22 29.22 -0.71
C MET A 79 -2.52 27.94 -0.27
N THR A 80 -1.18 27.91 -0.31
CA THR A 80 -0.41 26.80 0.25
C THR A 80 -0.64 26.65 1.76
N TYR A 81 -0.81 27.74 2.51
CA TYR A 81 -1.08 27.68 3.94
C TYR A 81 -2.57 27.52 4.28
N VAL A 82 -3.49 27.92 3.40
CA VAL A 82 -4.90 27.49 3.47
C VAL A 82 -4.99 25.97 3.30
N TYR A 83 -4.27 25.41 2.32
CA TYR A 83 -4.12 23.97 2.15
C TYR A 83 -3.52 23.33 3.41
N SER A 84 -2.46 23.92 3.96
CA SER A 84 -1.78 23.41 5.17
C SER A 84 -2.73 23.26 6.35
N TRP A 85 -3.60 24.26 6.58
CA TRP A 85 -4.61 24.22 7.63
C TRP A 85 -5.60 23.07 7.39
N ASN A 86 -6.17 22.97 6.19
CA ASN A 86 -7.13 21.91 5.84
C ASN A 86 -6.51 20.50 5.93
N TRP A 87 -5.27 20.36 5.46
CA TRP A 87 -4.51 19.11 5.56
C TRP A 87 -4.36 18.68 7.03
N LEU A 88 -4.04 19.62 7.92
CA LEU A 88 -3.88 19.35 9.34
C LEU A 88 -5.19 18.87 9.98
N GLN A 89 -6.31 19.51 9.65
CA GLN A 89 -7.63 19.12 10.15
C GLN A 89 -8.05 17.72 9.68
N GLN A 90 -7.70 17.34 8.46
CA GLN A 90 -8.08 16.03 7.91
C GLN A 90 -7.15 14.88 8.34
N ASN A 91 -5.85 15.16 8.50
CA ASN A 91 -4.84 14.11 8.65
C ASN A 91 -4.36 13.93 10.10
N ILE A 92 -4.49 14.95 10.96
CA ILE A 92 -3.91 14.96 12.30
C ILE A 92 -5.00 15.14 13.34
N HIS A 93 -5.04 14.21 14.31
CA HIS A 93 -5.94 14.34 15.45
C HIS A 93 -5.59 15.59 16.27
N VAL A 94 -6.60 16.32 16.74
CA VAL A 94 -6.46 17.63 17.37
C VAL A 94 -5.38 17.69 18.46
N ASP A 95 -5.33 16.67 19.34
CA ASP A 95 -4.35 16.58 20.43
C ASP A 95 -2.88 16.54 19.96
N PHE A 96 -2.64 16.19 18.70
CA PHE A 96 -1.30 16.11 18.13
C PHE A 96 -0.98 17.22 17.13
N GLN A 97 -1.93 18.11 16.81
CA GLN A 97 -1.70 19.21 15.86
C GLN A 97 -0.58 20.15 16.35
N GLN A 98 -0.67 20.64 17.58
CA GLN A 98 0.36 21.49 18.17
C GLN A 98 1.72 20.77 18.29
N PRO A 99 1.81 19.53 18.82
CA PRO A 99 3.06 18.77 18.81
C PRO A 99 3.68 18.58 17.42
N VAL A 100 2.89 18.39 16.37
CA VAL A 100 3.40 18.30 14.98
C VAL A 100 3.99 19.64 14.56
N LEU A 101 3.24 20.74 14.74
CA LEU A 101 3.66 22.07 14.31
C LEU A 101 4.80 22.68 15.13
N ALA A 102 5.03 22.21 16.36
CA ALA A 102 6.09 22.70 17.24
C ALA A 102 7.50 22.64 16.60
N ALA A 103 7.75 21.69 15.69
CA ALA A 103 9.03 21.59 14.98
C ALA A 103 9.27 22.72 13.96
N PHE A 104 8.21 23.45 13.59
CA PHE A 104 8.22 24.54 12.61
C PHE A 104 7.93 25.91 13.25
N ALA A 105 7.77 25.96 14.58
CA ALA A 105 7.39 27.15 15.32
C ALA A 105 8.56 28.12 15.60
N ASN A 106 9.74 27.87 15.00
CA ASN A 106 10.93 28.71 15.14
C ASN A 106 11.29 29.32 13.78
N GLY A 107 11.76 30.57 13.79
CA GLY A 107 12.21 31.28 12.58
C GLY A 107 11.13 32.18 11.93
N PRO A 108 11.40 32.69 10.71
CA PRO A 108 10.56 33.71 10.07
C PRO A 108 9.12 33.26 9.80
N GLN A 109 8.88 31.96 9.65
CA GLN A 109 7.56 31.40 9.40
C GLN A 109 6.80 30.99 10.68
N ALA A 110 7.33 31.28 11.88
CA ALA A 110 6.69 30.88 13.13
C ALA A 110 5.26 31.42 13.30
N PHE A 111 4.99 32.64 12.81
CA PHE A 111 3.66 33.25 12.86
C PHE A 111 2.62 32.40 12.12
N LEU A 112 2.98 31.76 11.00
CA LEU A 112 2.06 30.90 10.23
C LEU A 112 1.58 29.72 11.07
N MET A 113 2.46 29.11 11.85
CA MET A 113 2.10 27.99 12.71
C MET A 113 1.14 28.42 13.82
N GLN A 114 1.31 29.65 14.34
CA GLN A 114 0.40 30.23 15.32
C GLN A 114 -0.97 30.51 14.72
N LEU A 115 -1.02 31.12 13.53
CA LEU A 115 -2.28 31.37 12.82
C LEU A 115 -3.03 30.05 12.56
N ILE A 116 -2.34 29.03 12.04
CA ILE A 116 -2.95 27.72 11.78
C ILE A 116 -3.58 27.12 13.05
N LEU A 117 -2.93 27.25 14.21
CA LEU A 117 -3.43 26.69 15.48
C LEU A 117 -4.59 27.50 16.07
N GLN A 118 -4.66 28.79 15.79
CA GLN A 118 -5.68 29.68 16.35
C GLN A 118 -6.98 29.63 15.54
N SER A 119 -6.88 29.52 14.22
CA SER A 119 -8.03 29.56 13.31
C SER A 119 -8.92 28.32 13.40
N GLN A 120 -10.23 28.53 13.45
CA GLN A 120 -11.27 27.50 13.45
C GLN A 120 -11.84 27.22 12.06
N SER A 121 -11.52 28.05 11.06
CA SER A 121 -11.95 27.88 9.67
C SER A 121 -10.89 28.39 8.68
N SER A 122 -11.03 28.00 7.40
CA SER A 122 -10.24 28.57 6.30
C SER A 122 -10.40 30.10 6.23
N ALA A 123 -11.63 30.61 6.38
CA ALA A 123 -11.92 32.05 6.36
C ALA A 123 -11.18 32.80 7.48
N GLU A 124 -11.23 32.29 8.71
CA GLU A 124 -10.55 32.89 9.86
C GLU A 124 -9.03 32.87 9.69
N PHE A 125 -8.49 31.79 9.10
CA PHE A 125 -7.08 31.72 8.75
C PHE A 125 -6.69 32.79 7.71
N ILE A 126 -7.47 32.91 6.63
CA ILE A 126 -7.23 33.90 5.57
C ILE A 126 -7.30 35.32 6.14
N GLU A 127 -8.33 35.63 6.92
CA GLU A 127 -8.50 36.94 7.56
C GLU A 127 -7.31 37.28 8.46
N SER A 128 -6.90 36.34 9.31
CA SER A 128 -5.77 36.54 10.24
C SER A 128 -4.44 36.69 9.49
N TYR A 129 -4.27 35.97 8.39
CA TYR A 129 -3.09 36.10 7.52
C TYR A 129 -3.02 37.47 6.85
N ILE A 130 -4.14 37.96 6.29
CA ILE A 130 -4.21 39.30 5.70
C ILE A 130 -3.93 40.35 6.77
N ALA A 131 -4.59 40.25 7.94
CA ALA A 131 -4.40 41.17 9.05
C ALA A 131 -2.93 41.22 9.53
N TYR A 132 -2.25 40.07 9.60
CA TYR A 132 -0.83 40.02 9.95
C TYR A 132 0.01 40.87 9.00
N TRP A 133 -0.14 40.68 7.68
CA TRP A 133 0.68 41.40 6.69
C TRP A 133 0.33 42.88 6.53
N VAL A 134 -0.94 43.25 6.70
CA VAL A 134 -1.36 44.66 6.73
C VAL A 134 -0.71 45.41 7.88
N ASN A 135 -0.60 44.77 9.05
CA ASN A 135 -0.03 45.38 10.26
C ASN A 135 1.47 45.12 10.41
N TYR A 136 2.10 44.40 9.49
CA TYR A 136 3.50 44.04 9.58
C TYR A 136 4.40 45.28 9.38
N SER A 137 5.26 45.55 10.36
CA SER A 137 6.14 46.71 10.41
C SER A 137 7.64 46.36 10.37
N GLY A 138 7.97 45.10 10.06
CA GLY A 138 9.35 44.63 9.91
C GLY A 138 9.94 44.89 8.52
N GLU A 139 11.01 44.17 8.18
CA GLU A 139 11.66 44.26 6.86
C GLU A 139 10.72 43.81 5.75
N ALA A 140 10.61 44.60 4.67
CA ALA A 140 9.71 44.34 3.56
C ALA A 140 9.85 42.90 3.03
N GLN A 141 8.74 42.15 3.09
CA GLN A 141 8.65 40.78 2.59
C GLN A 141 7.81 40.73 1.31
N LEU A 142 8.12 39.78 0.43
CA LEU A 142 7.35 39.55 -0.80
C LEU A 142 5.87 39.30 -0.50
N GLN A 143 5.58 38.52 0.54
CA GLN A 143 4.22 38.18 0.96
C GLN A 143 3.42 39.42 1.37
N GLN A 144 4.06 40.39 2.03
CA GLN A 144 3.43 41.65 2.37
C GLN A 144 3.04 42.43 1.11
N GLN A 145 3.98 42.55 0.16
CA GLN A 145 3.74 43.24 -1.11
C GLN A 145 2.59 42.60 -1.90
N GLN A 146 2.57 41.26 -1.97
CA GLN A 146 1.51 40.51 -2.65
C GLN A 146 0.13 40.78 -2.02
N ILE A 147 0.02 40.76 -0.69
CA ILE A 147 -1.24 41.07 0.01
C ILE A 147 -1.67 42.53 -0.20
N LEU A 148 -0.73 43.48 -0.13
CA LEU A 148 -1.05 44.89 -0.37
C LEU A 148 -1.50 45.15 -1.82
N GLN A 149 -0.94 44.46 -2.80
CA GLN A 149 -1.39 44.53 -4.20
C GLN A 149 -2.80 43.95 -4.38
N LEU A 150 -3.07 42.78 -3.79
CA LEU A 150 -4.40 42.18 -3.82
C LEU A 150 -5.45 43.06 -3.12
N LEU A 151 -5.07 43.74 -2.04
CA LEU A 151 -5.92 44.71 -1.35
C LEU A 151 -6.20 45.95 -2.21
N GLN A 152 -5.24 46.43 -3.00
CA GLN A 152 -5.47 47.56 -3.93
C GLN A 152 -6.51 47.22 -5.01
N GLN A 153 -6.65 45.93 -5.34
CA GLN A 153 -7.64 45.44 -6.31
C GLN A 153 -8.99 45.09 -5.65
N SER A 154 -9.06 45.11 -4.32
CA SER A 154 -10.25 44.74 -3.54
C SER A 154 -10.88 45.97 -2.88
N SER A 155 -12.21 45.98 -2.73
CA SER A 155 -12.91 47.13 -2.11
C SER A 155 -12.66 47.23 -0.60
N SER A 156 -12.35 46.12 0.07
CA SER A 156 -12.03 46.06 1.49
C SER A 156 -11.26 44.78 1.85
N GLN A 157 -10.72 44.70 3.07
CA GLN A 157 -10.10 43.47 3.59
C GLN A 157 -11.11 42.29 3.66
N PRO A 158 -12.34 42.46 4.17
CA PRO A 158 -13.37 41.41 4.09
C PRO A 158 -13.64 40.91 2.68
N ASP A 159 -13.68 41.79 1.68
CA ASP A 159 -13.92 41.39 0.28
C ASP A 159 -12.77 40.55 -0.27
N LEU A 160 -11.53 40.88 0.09
CA LEU A 160 -10.37 40.06 -0.27
C LEU A 160 -10.44 38.67 0.38
N THR A 161 -10.80 38.59 1.66
CA THR A 161 -10.99 37.30 2.36
C THR A 161 -12.01 36.43 1.62
N ILE A 162 -13.17 36.99 1.29
CA ILE A 162 -14.25 36.28 0.56
C ILE A 162 -13.76 35.84 -0.83
N SER A 163 -13.03 36.70 -1.54
CA SER A 163 -12.48 36.37 -2.86
C SER A 163 -11.51 35.17 -2.81
N ILE A 164 -10.57 35.19 -1.86
CA ILE A 164 -9.62 34.09 -1.63
C ILE A 164 -10.35 32.82 -1.23
N GLU A 165 -11.31 32.90 -0.30
CA GLU A 165 -12.10 31.74 0.12
C GLU A 165 -12.91 31.15 -1.04
N ASN A 166 -13.50 31.98 -1.90
CA ASN A 166 -14.21 31.52 -3.08
C ASN A 166 -13.28 30.76 -4.04
N ILE A 167 -12.09 31.30 -4.33
CA ILE A 167 -11.10 30.60 -5.16
C ILE A 167 -10.74 29.26 -4.54
N TRP A 168 -10.45 29.23 -3.23
CA TRP A 168 -10.15 27.98 -2.50
C TRP A 168 -11.27 26.95 -2.69
N ASN A 169 -12.53 27.35 -2.52
CA ASN A 169 -13.68 26.48 -2.70
C ASN A 169 -13.82 25.97 -4.14
N THR A 170 -13.43 26.75 -5.15
CA THR A 170 -13.43 26.28 -6.56
C THR A 170 -12.38 25.23 -6.87
N LEU A 171 -11.30 25.12 -6.09
CA LEU A 171 -10.29 24.08 -6.28
C LEU A 171 -10.82 22.69 -5.89
N ASP A 172 -11.94 22.63 -5.16
CA ASP A 172 -12.59 21.39 -4.67
C ASP A 172 -11.63 20.42 -3.95
N LEU A 173 -10.56 20.98 -3.37
CA LEU A 173 -9.60 20.20 -2.59
C LEU A 173 -10.29 19.78 -1.29
N PHE A 174 -10.02 18.54 -0.86
CA PHE A 174 -10.56 18.00 0.40
C PHE A 174 -12.10 17.81 0.44
N SER A 175 -12.78 17.85 -0.71
CA SER A 175 -14.25 17.74 -0.83
C SER A 175 -14.82 16.38 -0.39
N LYS A 176 -14.01 15.32 -0.42
CA LYS A 176 -14.34 14.00 0.11
C LYS A 176 -13.49 13.64 1.31
N SER A 177 -14.15 13.23 2.40
CA SER A 177 -13.43 12.63 3.53
C SER A 177 -12.82 11.28 3.14
N PHE A 178 -11.71 10.92 3.78
CA PHE A 178 -11.11 9.58 3.62
C PHE A 178 -12.11 8.46 3.89
N ALA A 179 -13.01 8.63 4.86
CA ALA A 179 -14.03 7.63 5.18
C ALA A 179 -15.02 7.38 4.03
N ILE A 180 -15.33 8.40 3.23
CA ILE A 180 -16.17 8.29 2.03
C ILE A 180 -15.36 7.62 0.91
N GLY A 181 -14.16 8.10 0.62
CA GLY A 181 -13.29 7.50 -0.40
C GLY A 181 -13.02 6.01 -0.14
N TYR A 182 -12.75 5.63 1.11
CA TYR A 182 -12.61 4.23 1.51
C TYR A 182 -13.86 3.39 1.26
N LYS A 183 -15.06 3.94 1.53
CA LYS A 183 -16.32 3.23 1.26
C LYS A 183 -16.55 3.03 -0.23
N ASP A 184 -16.22 4.02 -1.05
CA ASP A 184 -16.36 3.96 -2.50
C ASP A 184 -15.44 2.87 -3.07
N LEU A 185 -14.16 2.88 -2.69
CA LEU A 185 -13.21 1.84 -3.06
C LEU A 185 -13.67 0.46 -2.59
N ALA A 186 -14.13 0.32 -1.34
CA ALA A 186 -14.58 -0.96 -0.81
C ALA A 186 -15.82 -1.50 -1.56
N LYS A 187 -16.69 -0.61 -2.04
CA LYS A 187 -17.84 -0.96 -2.89
C LYS A 187 -17.38 -1.40 -4.27
N GLN A 188 -16.44 -0.68 -4.89
CA GLN A 188 -15.85 -1.07 -6.18
C GLN A 188 -15.20 -2.45 -6.10
N GLU A 189 -14.36 -2.69 -5.09
CA GLU A 189 -13.72 -4.00 -4.88
C GLU A 189 -14.73 -5.12 -4.64
N LYS A 190 -15.81 -4.85 -3.88
CA LYS A 190 -16.90 -5.81 -3.71
C LYS A 190 -17.56 -6.17 -5.03
N ASN A 191 -17.85 -5.18 -5.88
CA ASN A 191 -18.46 -5.41 -7.18
C ASN A 191 -17.51 -6.22 -8.08
N ARG A 192 -16.21 -5.89 -8.11
CA ARG A 192 -15.20 -6.63 -8.88
C ARG A 192 -15.20 -8.13 -8.55
N TYR A 193 -15.25 -8.51 -7.27
CA TYR A 193 -15.34 -9.93 -6.89
C TYR A 193 -16.70 -10.56 -7.18
N ALA A 194 -17.78 -9.79 -7.16
CA ALA A 194 -19.10 -10.30 -7.52
C ALA A 194 -19.18 -10.62 -9.02
N ASP A 195 -18.45 -9.86 -9.84
CA ASP A 195 -18.39 -10.02 -11.30
C ASP A 195 -17.34 -11.06 -11.74
N MET A 196 -16.62 -11.70 -10.80
CA MET A 196 -15.63 -12.71 -11.14
C MET A 196 -16.31 -13.92 -11.79
N LEU A 197 -15.86 -14.29 -13.00
CA LEU A 197 -16.51 -15.31 -13.84
C LEU A 197 -17.95 -14.93 -14.24
N ALA A 198 -18.24 -13.63 -14.40
CA ALA A 198 -19.47 -13.15 -15.04
C ALA A 198 -19.54 -13.58 -16.53
N GLU A 199 -20.64 -13.24 -17.21
CA GLU A 199 -20.91 -13.70 -18.58
C GLU A 199 -19.81 -13.30 -19.57
N GLU A 200 -19.25 -12.09 -19.47
CA GLU A 200 -18.16 -11.64 -20.33
C GLU A 200 -16.90 -12.48 -20.16
N ASP A 201 -16.55 -12.83 -18.91
CA ASP A 201 -15.43 -13.72 -18.61
C ASP A 201 -15.69 -15.13 -19.15
N LYS A 202 -16.91 -15.67 -18.99
CA LYS A 202 -17.26 -16.98 -19.56
C LYS A 202 -17.18 -17.00 -21.08
N VAL A 203 -17.65 -15.95 -21.75
CA VAL A 203 -17.51 -15.81 -23.21
C VAL A 203 -16.04 -15.75 -23.60
N ARG A 204 -15.22 -14.99 -22.85
CA ARG A 204 -13.78 -14.91 -23.08
C ARG A 204 -13.10 -16.27 -22.92
N LEU A 205 -13.40 -17.02 -21.85
CA LEU A 205 -12.82 -18.35 -21.62
C LEU A 205 -13.20 -19.33 -22.74
N LYS A 206 -14.44 -19.29 -23.24
CA LYS A 206 -14.85 -20.09 -24.41
C LYS A 206 -14.05 -19.78 -25.67
N LEU A 207 -13.69 -18.51 -25.90
CA LEU A 207 -12.81 -18.13 -27.02
C LEU A 207 -11.40 -18.73 -26.83
N ILE A 208 -10.88 -18.71 -25.61
CA ILE A 208 -9.58 -19.32 -25.29
C ILE A 208 -9.65 -20.84 -25.49
N ASP A 209 -10.73 -21.49 -25.07
CA ASP A 209 -10.91 -22.94 -25.21
C ASP A 209 -10.88 -23.40 -26.68
N GLN A 210 -11.31 -22.55 -27.61
CA GLN A 210 -11.25 -22.81 -29.06
C GLN A 210 -9.83 -22.72 -29.66
N LEU A 211 -8.88 -22.10 -28.96
CA LEU A 211 -7.48 -22.04 -29.41
C LEU A 211 -6.81 -23.42 -29.30
N PRO A 212 -5.83 -23.76 -30.14
CA PRO A 212 -5.11 -25.03 -30.06
C PRO A 212 -4.47 -25.25 -28.68
N ASP A 213 -4.67 -26.45 -28.12
CA ASP A 213 -4.02 -26.86 -26.88
C ASP A 213 -2.51 -27.01 -27.04
N GLN A 214 -1.79 -26.76 -25.96
CA GLN A 214 -0.36 -27.03 -25.90
C GLN A 214 -0.13 -28.53 -25.68
N PRO A 215 0.72 -29.18 -26.49
CA PRO A 215 0.92 -30.63 -26.44
C PRO A 215 1.60 -31.08 -25.13
N SER A 216 2.37 -30.19 -24.51
CA SER A 216 3.06 -30.45 -23.24
C SER A 216 2.96 -29.23 -22.34
N LEU A 217 2.56 -29.46 -21.08
CA LEU A 217 2.45 -28.43 -20.07
C LEU A 217 3.56 -28.58 -19.04
N ASN A 218 4.39 -27.55 -18.91
CA ASN A 218 5.46 -27.52 -17.92
C ASN A 218 4.91 -27.51 -16.48
N LEU A 219 5.75 -27.95 -15.54
CA LEU A 219 5.52 -27.71 -14.12
C LEU A 219 5.68 -26.22 -13.82
N PHE A 220 4.96 -25.75 -12.80
CA PHE A 220 5.05 -24.38 -12.35
C PHE A 220 6.25 -24.21 -11.40
N ASN A 221 6.94 -23.08 -11.53
CA ASN A 221 8.01 -22.71 -10.59
C ASN A 221 7.46 -22.49 -9.17
N LYS A 222 6.24 -21.94 -9.07
CA LYS A 222 5.49 -21.79 -7.83
C LYS A 222 3.99 -21.74 -8.11
N LEU A 223 3.18 -22.10 -7.12
CA LEU A 223 1.72 -21.90 -7.15
C LEU A 223 1.24 -21.22 -5.86
N GLY A 224 0.26 -20.33 -5.99
CA GLY A 224 -0.38 -19.67 -4.86
C GLY A 224 -1.58 -20.45 -4.34
N ILE A 225 -1.82 -20.34 -3.04
CA ILE A 225 -3.03 -20.83 -2.36
C ILE A 225 -3.63 -19.66 -1.58
N ILE A 226 -4.93 -19.42 -1.79
CA ILE A 226 -5.72 -18.40 -1.09
C ILE A 226 -6.78 -19.09 -0.24
N PRO A 227 -6.52 -19.29 1.06
CA PRO A 227 -7.52 -19.81 1.99
C PRO A 227 -8.61 -18.78 2.34
N ALA A 228 -8.22 -17.51 2.40
CA ALA A 228 -9.08 -16.38 2.76
C ALA A 228 -8.43 -15.04 2.39
N MET A 229 -9.27 -14.04 2.09
CA MET A 229 -8.84 -12.69 1.72
C MET A 229 -9.10 -11.64 2.81
N GLY A 230 -9.68 -12.04 3.94
CA GLY A 230 -10.02 -11.12 5.01
C GLY A 230 -8.83 -10.71 5.86
N CYS A 231 -8.49 -9.42 5.88
CA CYS A 231 -7.56 -8.84 6.85
C CYS A 231 -8.28 -7.78 7.70
N PRO A 232 -8.09 -7.74 9.04
CA PRO A 232 -8.72 -6.72 9.87
C PRO A 232 -7.86 -5.46 10.07
N GLN A 233 -6.62 -5.49 9.58
CA GLN A 233 -5.63 -4.42 9.79
C GLN A 233 -5.79 -3.24 8.84
N THR A 234 -6.42 -3.43 7.67
CA THR A 234 -6.72 -2.37 6.69
C THR A 234 -5.51 -1.48 6.34
N CYS A 235 -4.33 -2.03 6.08
CA CYS A 235 -3.11 -1.26 5.76
C CYS A 235 -3.29 -0.31 4.55
N ARG A 236 -2.59 0.84 4.54
CA ARG A 236 -2.72 1.87 3.49
C ARG A 236 -2.37 1.42 2.08
N HIS A 237 -1.45 0.47 1.93
CA HIS A 237 -1.09 -0.08 0.62
C HIS A 237 -1.86 -1.36 0.25
N CYS A 238 -2.81 -1.79 1.09
CA CYS A 238 -3.49 -3.06 0.85
C CYS A 238 -4.49 -2.94 -0.30
N MET A 239 -4.36 -3.83 -1.29
CA MET A 239 -5.35 -4.02 -2.35
C MET A 239 -6.68 -4.56 -1.79
N PHE A 240 -6.60 -5.48 -0.81
CA PHE A 240 -7.74 -6.22 -0.29
C PHE A 240 -8.47 -5.47 0.84
N ILE A 241 -9.27 -4.49 0.43
CA ILE A 241 -10.13 -3.69 1.31
C ILE A 241 -11.50 -4.33 1.57
N PHE A 242 -11.92 -5.27 0.72
CA PHE A 242 -13.15 -6.05 0.86
C PHE A 242 -12.86 -7.54 1.04
N ARG A 243 -13.77 -8.24 1.72
CA ARG A 243 -13.68 -9.68 2.00
C ARG A 243 -14.68 -10.43 1.12
N PRO A 244 -14.27 -11.04 0.00
CA PRO A 244 -15.16 -11.93 -0.73
C PRO A 244 -15.70 -13.01 0.21
N LEU A 245 -17.02 -13.22 0.18
CA LEU A 245 -17.67 -14.27 0.96
C LEU A 245 -17.28 -15.61 0.34
N MET A 246 -16.29 -16.26 0.91
CA MET A 246 -16.04 -17.67 0.62
C MET A 246 -17.16 -18.45 1.32
N LYS A 247 -18.07 -19.05 0.55
CA LYS A 247 -19.02 -20.05 1.11
C LYS A 247 -18.21 -21.08 1.89
N ASN A 248 -18.77 -21.67 2.94
CA ASN A 248 -18.13 -22.77 3.70
C ASN A 248 -17.56 -23.77 2.70
N THR A 249 -16.25 -23.74 2.56
CA THR A 249 -15.58 -24.26 1.38
C THR A 249 -15.38 -25.75 1.53
N GLU A 250 -15.44 -26.45 0.41
CA GLU A 250 -15.15 -27.87 0.32
C GLU A 250 -13.77 -28.18 0.95
N ASP A 251 -13.56 -29.45 1.35
CA ASP A 251 -12.32 -29.91 1.92
C ASP A 251 -11.11 -29.53 1.01
N PRO A 252 -10.14 -28.72 1.49
CA PRO A 252 -9.04 -28.21 0.65
C PRO A 252 -8.09 -29.30 0.16
N ASN A 253 -8.28 -30.55 0.58
CA ASN A 253 -7.49 -31.70 0.16
C ASN A 253 -7.46 -31.90 -1.34
N LEU A 254 -8.56 -31.61 -2.06
CA LEU A 254 -8.56 -31.74 -3.51
C LEU A 254 -7.55 -30.77 -4.13
N ILE A 255 -7.51 -29.51 -3.66
CA ILE A 255 -6.50 -28.53 -4.10
C ILE A 255 -5.09 -29.03 -3.77
N TYR A 256 -4.84 -29.53 -2.56
CA TYR A 256 -3.51 -30.03 -2.19
C TYR A 256 -3.04 -31.17 -3.10
N GLN A 257 -3.90 -32.14 -3.39
CA GLN A 257 -3.59 -33.26 -4.28
C GLN A 257 -3.30 -32.80 -5.72
N MET A 258 -4.01 -31.79 -6.20
CA MET A 258 -3.77 -31.21 -7.53
C MET A 258 -2.41 -30.50 -7.57
N LEU A 259 -2.15 -29.59 -6.63
CA LEU A 259 -0.94 -28.76 -6.65
C LEU A 259 0.33 -29.54 -6.36
N ASP A 260 0.26 -30.61 -5.56
CA ASP A 260 1.41 -31.47 -5.25
C ASP A 260 2.02 -32.12 -6.50
N LYS A 261 1.23 -32.28 -7.58
CA LYS A 261 1.72 -32.85 -8.85
C LYS A 261 2.30 -31.80 -9.80
N LEU A 262 2.12 -30.52 -9.49
CA LEU A 262 2.32 -29.42 -10.44
C LEU A 262 3.46 -28.48 -10.08
N THR A 263 3.95 -28.53 -8.85
CA THR A 263 5.05 -27.68 -8.39
C THR A 263 5.76 -28.29 -7.18
N THR A 264 6.98 -27.84 -6.93
CA THR A 264 7.73 -28.13 -5.71
C THR A 264 7.67 -26.99 -4.69
N SER A 265 6.99 -25.88 -5.01
CA SER A 265 6.92 -24.68 -4.20
C SER A 265 5.52 -24.07 -4.18
N VAL A 266 4.97 -23.88 -2.98
CA VAL A 266 3.65 -23.25 -2.79
C VAL A 266 3.74 -22.02 -1.90
N LEU A 267 2.93 -21.00 -2.19
CA LEU A 267 2.75 -19.82 -1.33
C LEU A 267 1.32 -19.74 -0.81
N PHE A 268 1.16 -19.77 0.51
CA PHE A 268 -0.07 -19.38 1.18
C PHE A 268 -0.08 -17.87 1.39
N THR A 269 -1.06 -17.18 0.80
CA THR A 269 -1.21 -15.72 0.89
C THR A 269 -2.68 -15.32 0.80
N GLY A 270 -2.95 -14.00 0.83
CA GLY A 270 -4.27 -13.41 0.80
C GLY A 270 -4.42 -12.37 1.91
N GLY A 271 -5.43 -12.55 2.76
CA GLY A 271 -5.67 -11.70 3.93
C GLY A 271 -4.82 -12.07 5.14
N ASP A 272 -5.42 -11.94 6.33
CA ASP A 272 -4.82 -12.43 7.57
C ASP A 272 -5.08 -13.93 7.73
N LEU A 273 -4.06 -14.75 7.48
CA LEU A 273 -4.15 -16.20 7.53
C LEU A 273 -3.98 -16.79 8.93
N SER A 274 -3.89 -15.97 9.99
CA SER A 274 -3.67 -16.45 11.37
C SER A 274 -4.73 -17.46 11.82
N LYS A 275 -5.99 -17.28 11.39
CA LYS A 275 -7.10 -18.22 11.67
C LYS A 275 -7.14 -19.44 10.75
N HIS A 276 -6.28 -19.48 9.73
CA HIS A 276 -6.23 -20.51 8.70
C HIS A 276 -4.93 -21.33 8.74
N LEU A 277 -4.10 -21.16 9.79
CA LEU A 277 -2.82 -21.86 9.93
C LEU A 277 -2.94 -23.39 9.94
N ASN A 278 -4.06 -23.95 10.40
CA ASN A 278 -4.28 -25.40 10.34
C ASN A 278 -4.28 -25.93 8.90
N ASN A 279 -4.80 -25.15 7.95
CA ASN A 279 -4.77 -25.51 6.52
C ASN A 279 -3.32 -25.56 6.01
N PHE A 280 -2.47 -24.62 6.47
CA PHE A 280 -1.05 -24.62 6.16
C PHE A 280 -0.32 -25.85 6.72
N TYR A 281 -0.58 -26.20 7.99
CA TYR A 281 0.01 -27.40 8.61
C TYR A 281 -0.43 -28.68 7.88
N ASN A 282 -1.71 -28.77 7.51
CA ASN A 282 -2.26 -29.90 6.77
C ASN A 282 -1.61 -30.04 5.39
N ALA A 283 -1.38 -28.94 4.67
CA ALA A 283 -0.71 -28.96 3.38
C ALA A 283 0.72 -29.51 3.49
N ILE A 284 1.49 -29.08 4.51
CA ILE A 284 2.84 -29.59 4.77
C ILE A 284 2.85 -31.12 4.94
N GLY A 285 1.85 -31.66 5.64
CA GLY A 285 1.73 -33.10 5.89
C GLY A 285 1.16 -33.92 4.73
N LYS A 286 0.55 -33.31 3.72
CA LYS A 286 -0.15 -34.00 2.64
C LYS A 286 0.51 -33.87 1.27
N MET A 287 1.31 -32.82 1.04
CA MET A 287 1.94 -32.54 -0.24
C MET A 287 3.35 -33.11 -0.27
N GLN A 288 3.49 -34.34 -0.82
CA GLN A 288 4.71 -35.12 -0.83
C GLN A 288 5.85 -34.48 -1.62
N HIS A 289 5.55 -33.94 -2.80
CA HIS A 289 6.55 -33.46 -3.76
C HIS A 289 6.95 -32.01 -3.50
N VAL A 290 6.14 -31.26 -2.75
CA VAL A 290 6.46 -29.90 -2.34
C VAL A 290 7.57 -29.89 -1.30
N THR A 291 8.62 -29.11 -1.58
CA THR A 291 9.79 -28.91 -0.70
C THR A 291 9.84 -27.50 -0.12
N THR A 292 9.18 -26.53 -0.75
CA THR A 292 9.13 -25.14 -0.26
C THR A 292 7.68 -24.75 0.07
N PHE A 293 7.41 -24.56 1.35
CA PHE A 293 6.12 -24.07 1.84
C PHE A 293 6.26 -22.63 2.31
N ALA A 294 5.96 -21.68 1.44
CA ALA A 294 5.93 -20.28 1.81
C ALA A 294 4.57 -19.91 2.42
N ILE A 295 4.58 -19.04 3.42
CA ILE A 295 3.37 -18.41 3.95
C ILE A 295 3.66 -16.94 4.27
N LEU A 296 2.79 -16.06 3.78
CA LEU A 296 2.84 -14.63 4.09
C LEU A 296 1.82 -14.29 5.18
N LEU A 297 2.31 -13.78 6.30
CA LEU A 297 1.52 -13.32 7.44
C LEU A 297 1.84 -11.85 7.74
N ASN A 298 0.92 -11.13 8.36
CA ASN A 298 1.13 -9.75 8.77
C ASN A 298 1.83 -9.61 10.15
N GLY A 299 1.99 -10.72 10.89
CA GLY A 299 2.60 -10.77 12.22
C GLY A 299 1.65 -10.52 13.40
N ASP A 300 0.36 -10.28 13.17
CA ASP A 300 -0.60 -9.92 14.23
C ASP A 300 -0.88 -11.07 15.21
N PHE A 301 -0.62 -12.33 14.84
CA PHE A 301 -0.77 -13.49 15.72
C PHE A 301 0.20 -13.52 16.91
N ALA A 302 1.29 -12.75 16.87
CA ALA A 302 2.43 -12.92 17.76
C ALA A 302 2.31 -12.12 19.07
N ASP A 303 1.21 -12.33 19.79
CA ASP A 303 0.86 -11.57 21.01
C ASP A 303 1.80 -11.77 22.18
N SER A 304 2.44 -12.94 22.25
CA SER A 304 3.40 -13.27 23.29
C SER A 304 4.46 -14.22 22.75
N LYS A 305 5.60 -14.29 23.44
CA LYS A 305 6.65 -15.27 23.12
C LYS A 305 6.11 -16.70 23.13
N GLU A 306 5.20 -17.03 24.04
CA GLU A 306 4.60 -18.36 24.15
C GLU A 306 3.73 -18.69 22.93
N ILE A 307 2.81 -17.78 22.55
CA ILE A 307 1.94 -17.96 21.39
C ILE A 307 2.78 -18.09 20.11
N THR A 308 3.78 -17.22 19.95
CA THR A 308 4.69 -17.28 18.81
C THR A 308 5.47 -18.60 18.77
N ASN A 309 6.03 -19.05 19.89
CA ASN A 309 6.74 -20.33 19.96
C ASN A 309 5.82 -21.51 19.63
N ASN A 310 4.56 -21.48 20.08
CA ASN A 310 3.59 -22.52 19.77
C ASN A 310 3.26 -22.57 18.27
N ILE A 311 3.03 -21.41 17.64
CA ILE A 311 2.72 -21.34 16.21
C ILE A 311 3.91 -21.79 15.35
N LEU A 312 5.10 -21.25 15.61
CA LEU A 312 6.31 -21.67 14.88
C LEU A 312 6.67 -23.14 15.17
N GLY A 313 6.46 -23.59 16.41
CA GLY A 313 6.65 -24.98 16.80
C GLY A 313 5.73 -25.93 16.05
N LYS A 314 4.47 -25.57 15.82
CA LYS A 314 3.55 -26.35 14.98
C LYS A 314 3.98 -26.41 13.52
N MET A 315 4.47 -25.31 12.94
CA MET A 315 5.05 -25.30 11.59
C MET A 315 6.25 -26.26 11.51
N ALA A 316 7.19 -26.16 12.45
CA ALA A 316 8.37 -27.01 12.49
C ALA A 316 8.00 -28.49 12.73
N SER A 317 7.02 -28.76 13.60
CA SER A 317 6.51 -30.11 13.86
C SER A 317 5.88 -30.72 12.61
N ALA A 318 5.11 -29.96 11.85
CA ALA A 318 4.53 -30.44 10.59
C ALA A 318 5.61 -30.86 9.58
N ILE A 319 6.71 -30.12 9.50
CA ILE A 319 7.87 -30.51 8.68
C ILE A 319 8.54 -31.77 9.22
N CYS A 320 8.77 -31.86 10.53
CA CYS A 320 9.47 -33.00 11.15
C CYS A 320 8.68 -34.30 11.12
N GLN A 321 7.34 -34.22 11.07
CA GLN A 321 6.45 -35.38 10.98
C GLN A 321 6.30 -35.94 9.57
N ARG A 322 6.87 -35.28 8.55
CA ARG A 322 6.86 -35.81 7.18
C ARG A 322 7.63 -37.14 7.11
N PRO A 323 7.16 -38.11 6.32
CA PRO A 323 7.88 -39.37 6.11
C PRO A 323 9.33 -39.15 5.67
N ILE A 324 10.25 -39.96 6.21
CA ILE A 324 11.69 -39.83 5.92
C ILE A 324 12.03 -40.14 4.45
N THR A 325 11.14 -40.84 3.75
CA THR A 325 11.24 -41.14 2.31
C THR A 325 10.85 -39.97 1.42
N TRP A 326 10.21 -38.94 1.97
CA TRP A 326 9.85 -37.74 1.21
C TRP A 326 11.04 -36.80 1.09
N PRO A 327 11.10 -35.98 0.01
CA PRO A 327 12.05 -34.90 -0.08
C PRO A 327 12.01 -33.98 1.14
N LYS A 328 13.20 -33.55 1.60
CA LYS A 328 13.31 -32.58 2.70
C LYS A 328 12.60 -31.29 2.32
N ALA A 329 11.74 -30.83 3.20
CA ALA A 329 10.98 -29.60 3.01
C ALA A 329 11.36 -28.54 4.04
N LYS A 330 11.10 -27.27 3.70
CA LYS A 330 11.23 -26.13 4.60
C LYS A 330 10.03 -25.19 4.49
N VAL A 331 9.79 -24.46 5.57
CA VAL A 331 8.86 -23.34 5.61
C VAL A 331 9.62 -22.05 5.33
N HIS A 332 9.14 -21.26 4.39
CA HIS A 332 9.57 -19.88 4.18
C HIS A 332 8.53 -18.96 4.80
N LEU A 333 8.77 -18.57 6.06
CA LEU A 333 7.88 -17.69 6.79
C LEU A 333 8.15 -16.25 6.38
N GLN A 334 7.20 -15.64 5.70
CA GLN A 334 7.25 -14.25 5.29
C GLN A 334 6.36 -13.42 6.23
N ILE A 335 6.92 -12.37 6.81
CA ILE A 335 6.19 -11.44 7.69
C ILE A 335 6.17 -10.06 7.05
N SER A 336 4.99 -9.54 6.74
CA SER A 336 4.85 -8.16 6.31
C SER A 336 5.36 -7.20 7.38
N PHE A 337 6.39 -6.44 7.04
CA PHE A 337 7.14 -5.60 7.96
C PHE A 337 7.60 -4.32 7.24
N ASP A 338 6.86 -3.23 7.41
CA ASP A 338 7.09 -1.96 6.75
C ASP A 338 6.43 -0.79 7.48
N GLU A 339 6.68 0.44 7.02
CA GLU A 339 6.14 1.66 7.63
C GLU A 339 4.61 1.71 7.67
N PHE A 340 3.92 0.92 6.85
CA PHE A 340 2.46 0.92 6.73
C PHE A 340 1.79 -0.19 7.55
N HIS A 341 2.40 -1.37 7.61
CA HIS A 341 1.95 -2.47 8.48
C HIS A 341 2.15 -2.11 9.96
N GLN A 342 3.26 -1.44 10.30
CA GLN A 342 3.57 -0.94 11.64
C GLN A 342 3.32 0.58 11.75
N GLU A 343 2.41 1.10 10.93
CA GLU A 343 2.01 2.50 10.95
C GLU A 343 1.50 2.89 12.33
N VAL A 344 1.95 4.05 12.84
CA VAL A 344 1.40 4.61 14.07
C VAL A 344 0.15 5.42 13.74
N VAL A 345 -0.97 5.02 14.35
CA VAL A 345 -2.28 5.64 14.19
C VAL A 345 -2.82 6.10 15.54
N VAL A 346 -3.75 7.05 15.49
CA VAL A 346 -4.56 7.44 16.65
C VAL A 346 -5.80 6.54 16.69
N ASP A 347 -6.05 5.90 17.84
CA ASP A 347 -7.22 5.06 18.03
C ASP A 347 -8.49 5.88 18.35
N ARG A 348 -9.61 5.19 18.55
CA ARG A 348 -10.91 5.82 18.87
C ARG A 348 -10.94 6.57 20.20
N LYS A 349 -9.98 6.31 21.08
CA LYS A 349 -9.85 6.91 22.40
C LYS A 349 -8.81 8.05 22.39
N GLY A 350 -8.22 8.38 21.23
CA GLY A 350 -7.18 9.40 21.12
C GLY A 350 -5.77 8.89 21.43
N HIS A 351 -5.58 7.59 21.67
CA HIS A 351 -4.26 7.04 22.00
C HIS A 351 -3.48 6.64 20.76
N LEU A 352 -2.16 6.85 20.80
CA LEU A 352 -1.27 6.37 19.75
C LEU A 352 -1.00 4.89 19.90
N LYS A 353 -1.16 4.15 18.80
CA LYS A 353 -0.79 2.75 18.69
C LYS A 353 -0.25 2.42 17.31
N GLU A 354 0.55 1.38 17.23
CA GLU A 354 0.92 0.77 15.96
C GLU A 354 -0.25 -0.07 15.43
N ARG A 355 -0.49 -0.07 14.12
CA ARG A 355 -1.50 -0.91 13.46
C ARG A 355 -1.24 -2.39 13.78
N ILE A 356 -0.02 -2.85 13.53
CA ILE A 356 0.54 -4.09 14.06
C ILE A 356 1.77 -3.71 14.86
N SER A 357 1.85 -4.12 16.12
CA SER A 357 2.96 -3.67 16.97
C SER A 357 4.29 -4.32 16.59
N VAL A 358 5.35 -3.52 16.62
CA VAL A 358 6.74 -3.98 16.50
C VAL A 358 7.09 -4.97 17.61
N VAL A 359 6.45 -4.91 18.78
CA VAL A 359 6.61 -5.88 19.87
C VAL A 359 6.20 -7.30 19.43
N LYS A 360 5.16 -7.42 18.59
CA LYS A 360 4.73 -8.69 18.00
C LYS A 360 5.77 -9.20 16.99
N ILE A 361 6.32 -8.32 16.17
CA ILE A 361 7.39 -8.67 15.22
C ILE A 361 8.66 -9.12 15.96
N ALA A 362 9.01 -8.45 17.06
CA ALA A 362 10.13 -8.84 17.92
C ALA A 362 9.93 -10.23 18.53
N ASN A 363 8.70 -10.61 18.91
CA ASN A 363 8.42 -11.99 19.35
C ASN A 363 8.75 -13.02 18.26
N ILE A 364 8.41 -12.73 16.99
CA ILE A 364 8.69 -13.61 15.85
C ILE A 364 10.18 -13.71 15.57
N VAL A 365 10.85 -12.56 15.47
CA VAL A 365 12.30 -12.48 15.19
C VAL A 365 13.11 -13.16 16.28
N GLU A 366 12.71 -13.03 17.55
CA GLU A 366 13.36 -13.68 18.69
C GLU A 366 13.15 -15.20 18.72
N ALA A 367 11.97 -15.69 18.31
CA ALA A 367 11.64 -17.11 18.35
C ALA A 367 12.16 -17.90 17.15
N ALA A 368 12.25 -17.27 15.97
CA ALA A 368 12.62 -17.94 14.71
C ALA A 368 13.95 -18.72 14.77
N PRO A 369 15.04 -18.24 15.41
CA PRO A 369 16.30 -18.97 15.48
C PRO A 369 16.20 -20.39 16.05
N LYS A 370 15.26 -20.65 16.97
CA LYS A 370 15.02 -21.98 17.55
C LYS A 370 14.61 -23.02 16.49
N PHE A 371 14.05 -22.57 15.37
CA PHE A 371 13.48 -23.42 14.34
C PHE A 371 14.21 -23.29 12.99
N ASN A 372 15.46 -22.79 12.97
CA ASN A 372 16.21 -22.47 11.74
C ASN A 372 16.39 -23.66 10.77
N ASN A 373 16.34 -24.89 11.26
CA ASN A 373 16.44 -26.10 10.45
C ASN A 373 15.19 -26.33 9.60
N GLN A 374 14.02 -25.89 10.07
CA GLN A 374 12.73 -26.08 9.42
C GLN A 374 12.16 -24.80 8.81
N ILE A 375 12.47 -23.63 9.40
CA ILE A 375 11.86 -22.34 9.07
C ILE A 375 12.94 -21.33 8.70
N GLN A 376 12.82 -20.74 7.51
CA GLN A 376 13.53 -19.53 7.11
C GLN A 376 12.60 -18.32 7.28
N LEU A 377 12.96 -17.38 8.16
CA LEU A 377 12.22 -16.14 8.35
C LEU A 377 12.69 -15.07 7.36
N CYS A 378 11.72 -14.40 6.73
CA CYS A 378 11.93 -13.22 5.90
C CYS A 378 10.95 -12.10 6.30
N LEU A 379 11.47 -10.91 6.56
CA LEU A 379 10.69 -9.69 6.75
C LEU A 379 10.45 -9.05 5.36
N CYS A 380 9.19 -8.88 4.99
CA CYS A 380 8.77 -8.34 3.70
C CYS A 380 8.44 -6.85 3.83
N HIS A 381 9.30 -6.01 3.27
CA HIS A 381 9.25 -4.56 3.39
C HIS A 381 8.67 -3.88 2.14
N LYS A 382 8.00 -2.74 2.32
CA LYS A 382 7.57 -1.86 1.23
C LYS A 382 8.51 -0.67 1.10
N GLN A 383 9.06 -0.49 -0.09
CA GLN A 383 10.13 0.48 -0.35
C GLN A 383 9.66 1.91 -0.08
N SER A 384 10.42 2.63 0.74
CA SER A 384 10.23 4.04 1.06
C SER A 384 11.51 4.82 0.78
N HIS A 385 11.53 6.12 1.09
CA HIS A 385 12.72 6.96 0.97
C HIS A 385 13.93 6.43 1.77
N LEU A 386 13.71 5.63 2.83
CA LEU A 386 14.79 5.05 3.63
C LEU A 386 15.56 3.95 2.89
N ASN A 387 14.97 3.30 1.89
CA ASN A 387 15.62 2.23 1.14
C ASN A 387 16.80 2.72 0.28
N PHE A 388 17.01 4.02 0.13
CA PHE A 388 18.13 4.58 -0.65
C PHE A 388 19.46 4.62 0.11
N SER A 389 19.49 4.21 1.38
CA SER A 389 20.73 4.16 2.16
C SER A 389 20.63 3.19 3.35
N MET A 390 21.71 3.06 4.12
CA MET A 390 21.71 2.30 5.37
C MET A 390 20.82 2.91 6.46
N GLU A 391 20.25 4.11 6.25
CA GLU A 391 19.21 4.65 7.13
C GLU A 391 18.00 3.71 7.26
N LEU A 392 17.75 2.83 6.28
CA LEU A 392 16.75 1.76 6.36
C LEU A 392 16.83 0.98 7.68
N PHE A 393 18.04 0.73 8.19
CA PHE A 393 18.25 -0.07 9.40
C PHE A 393 18.43 0.78 10.67
N GLN A 394 18.53 2.10 10.53
CA GLN A 394 18.82 3.04 11.61
C GLN A 394 17.63 3.94 11.95
N ARG A 395 16.65 4.03 11.05
CA ARG A 395 15.43 4.83 11.19
C ARG A 395 14.18 3.98 10.95
N GLY A 396 13.01 4.59 11.10
CA GLY A 396 11.74 3.97 10.76
C GLY A 396 11.38 2.74 11.60
N VAL A 397 10.62 1.83 11.00
CA VAL A 397 10.12 0.60 11.61
C VAL A 397 11.26 -0.36 11.99
N PHE A 398 12.32 -0.46 11.19
CA PHE A 398 13.45 -1.34 11.50
C PHE A 398 14.19 -0.87 12.75
N ALA A 399 14.40 0.44 12.92
CA ALA A 399 15.00 0.99 14.12
C ALA A 399 14.16 0.73 15.37
N ARG A 400 12.83 0.84 15.26
CA ARG A 400 11.91 0.47 16.36
C ARG A 400 12.05 -1.01 16.72
N LEU A 401 12.16 -1.90 15.74
CA LEU A 401 12.40 -3.32 15.96
C LEU A 401 13.75 -3.58 16.64
N ALA A 402 14.82 -2.93 16.17
CA ALA A 402 16.14 -3.03 16.77
C ALA A 402 16.16 -2.56 18.23
N LYS A 403 15.51 -1.43 18.55
CA LYS A 403 15.36 -0.93 19.92
C LYS A 403 14.58 -1.90 20.80
N GLU A 404 13.49 -2.45 20.30
CA GLU A 404 12.68 -3.41 21.04
C GLU A 404 13.44 -4.71 21.34
N LEU A 405 14.21 -5.21 20.38
CA LEU A 405 15.10 -6.35 20.57
C LEU A 405 16.26 -6.02 21.52
N ALA A 406 16.81 -4.80 21.48
CA ALA A 406 17.84 -4.33 22.41
C ALA A 406 17.35 -4.31 23.86
N ARG A 407 16.10 -3.88 24.13
CA ARG A 407 15.49 -3.98 25.46
C ARG A 407 15.43 -5.41 25.99
N ARG A 408 15.32 -6.38 25.08
CA ARG A 408 15.30 -7.82 25.37
C ARG A 408 16.71 -8.43 25.38
N GLY A 409 17.75 -7.60 25.28
CA GLY A 409 19.15 -8.00 25.32
C GLY A 409 19.67 -8.65 24.03
N HIS A 410 19.05 -8.38 22.88
CA HIS A 410 19.55 -8.80 21.57
C HIS A 410 20.16 -7.61 20.81
N LYS A 411 21.16 -7.87 19.99
CA LYS A 411 21.69 -6.90 19.03
C LYS A 411 21.49 -7.44 17.62
N ILE A 412 20.96 -6.61 16.72
CA ILE A 412 20.91 -6.93 15.29
C ILE A 412 22.26 -6.58 14.66
N GLU A 413 22.75 -7.47 13.80
CA GLU A 413 23.90 -7.23 12.94
C GLU A 413 23.53 -7.49 11.48
N ILE A 414 23.76 -6.50 10.61
CA ILE A 414 23.54 -6.63 9.17
C ILE A 414 24.77 -7.29 8.56
N LEU A 415 24.58 -8.47 7.97
CA LEU A 415 25.66 -9.25 7.36
C LEU A 415 25.92 -8.83 5.92
N ALA A 416 24.85 -8.61 5.15
CA ALA A 416 24.93 -8.26 3.75
C ALA A 416 23.67 -7.52 3.29
N THR A 417 23.84 -6.69 2.26
CA THR A 417 22.75 -6.01 1.55
C THR A 417 22.93 -6.20 0.05
N ALA A 418 21.84 -6.34 -0.70
CA ALA A 418 21.85 -6.37 -2.15
C ALA A 418 20.97 -5.24 -2.73
N PRO A 419 21.45 -4.50 -3.74
CA PRO A 419 20.69 -3.43 -4.36
C PRO A 419 19.64 -3.95 -5.34
N SER A 420 18.66 -3.12 -5.67
CA SER A 420 17.76 -3.35 -6.80
C SER A 420 18.53 -3.34 -8.12
N ALA A 421 18.12 -4.19 -9.07
CA ALA A 421 18.73 -4.22 -10.41
C ALA A 421 18.58 -2.90 -11.18
N ARG A 422 17.50 -2.15 -10.92
CA ARG A 422 17.17 -0.87 -11.56
C ARG A 422 17.37 0.30 -10.61
N LEU A 423 17.63 1.47 -11.19
CA LEU A 423 17.56 2.76 -10.49
C LEU A 423 16.10 3.15 -10.26
N LYS A 424 15.84 3.84 -9.15
CA LYS A 424 14.53 4.36 -8.77
C LYS A 424 14.67 5.79 -8.28
N ARG A 425 13.59 6.57 -8.29
CA ARG A 425 13.58 7.93 -7.76
C ARG A 425 13.22 7.94 -6.29
N ASN A 426 13.99 8.70 -5.51
CA ASN A 426 13.65 8.92 -4.11
C ASN A 426 12.43 9.85 -4.04
N PRO A 427 11.33 9.44 -3.38
CA PRO A 427 10.12 10.25 -3.34
C PRO A 427 10.31 11.59 -2.60
N LEU A 428 11.35 11.74 -1.77
CA LEU A 428 11.70 13.01 -1.10
C LEU A 428 12.78 13.81 -1.84
N ASN A 429 13.47 13.20 -2.81
CA ASN A 429 14.49 13.84 -3.64
C ASN A 429 14.53 13.17 -5.03
N PRO A 430 13.57 13.50 -5.92
CA PRO A 430 13.36 12.74 -7.14
C PRO A 430 14.40 13.02 -8.24
N ASP A 431 15.22 14.07 -8.10
CA ASP A 431 16.08 14.58 -9.18
C ASP A 431 17.15 13.58 -9.62
N THR A 432 17.71 12.83 -8.67
CA THR A 432 18.78 11.85 -8.93
C THR A 432 18.30 10.42 -8.63
N PRO A 433 18.04 9.61 -9.67
CA PRO A 433 17.74 8.19 -9.49
C PRO A 433 18.91 7.42 -8.88
N ALA A 434 18.62 6.46 -8.02
CA ALA A 434 19.62 5.61 -7.35
C ALA A 434 19.08 4.19 -7.12
N GLN A 435 19.97 3.23 -6.88
CA GLN A 435 19.55 1.89 -6.48
C GLN A 435 19.01 1.92 -5.04
N VAL A 436 18.01 1.09 -4.77
CA VAL A 436 17.48 0.88 -3.43
C VAL A 436 18.02 -0.41 -2.84
N ILE A 437 18.19 -0.48 -1.53
CA ILE A 437 18.41 -1.74 -0.82
C ILE A 437 17.18 -2.60 -1.02
N LYS A 438 17.33 -3.67 -1.82
CA LYS A 438 16.27 -4.62 -2.14
C LYS A 438 16.23 -5.74 -1.11
N ASP A 439 17.38 -6.37 -0.88
CA ASP A 439 17.50 -7.52 0.00
C ASP A 439 18.56 -7.26 1.07
N ALA A 440 18.38 -7.86 2.25
CA ALA A 440 19.38 -7.85 3.30
C ALA A 440 19.32 -9.16 4.11
N THR A 441 20.49 -9.54 4.62
CA THR A 441 20.62 -10.64 5.58
C THR A 441 21.14 -10.07 6.89
N PHE A 442 20.51 -10.45 8.00
CA PHE A 442 20.89 -10.01 9.33
C PHE A 442 20.77 -11.15 10.34
N ILE A 443 21.43 -11.00 11.49
CA ILE A 443 21.36 -11.96 12.59
C ILE A 443 21.00 -11.25 13.89
N LEU A 444 20.53 -12.04 14.85
CA LEU A 444 20.62 -11.68 16.26
C LEU A 444 21.97 -12.16 16.78
N ASN A 445 22.72 -11.31 17.47
CA ASN A 445 24.04 -11.64 17.99
C ASN A 445 24.09 -12.90 18.87
N LYS A 446 23.00 -13.23 19.58
CA LYS A 446 22.88 -14.46 20.38
C LYS A 446 22.69 -15.72 19.53
N TYR A 447 22.35 -15.57 18.25
CA TYR A 447 22.07 -16.65 17.31
C TYR A 447 22.78 -16.43 15.95
N PRO A 448 24.12 -16.39 15.92
CA PRO A 448 24.87 -16.07 14.70
C PRO A 448 24.70 -17.10 13.57
N GLN A 449 24.26 -18.32 13.91
CA GLN A 449 24.04 -19.41 12.96
C GLN A 449 22.64 -19.42 12.34
N ALA A 450 21.80 -18.44 12.64
CA ALA A 450 20.42 -18.36 12.17
C ALA A 450 20.19 -17.04 11.41
N PRO A 451 20.63 -16.94 10.14
CA PRO A 451 20.41 -15.74 9.35
C PRO A 451 18.93 -15.52 9.09
N LEU A 452 18.50 -14.27 9.24
CA LEU A 452 17.17 -13.77 8.96
C LEU A 452 17.25 -12.88 7.72
N MET A 453 16.20 -12.89 6.92
CA MET A 453 16.15 -12.14 5.67
C MET A 453 15.24 -10.92 5.79
N LEU A 454 15.56 -9.89 5.02
CA LEU A 454 14.66 -8.81 4.67
C LEU A 454 14.65 -8.70 3.15
N THR A 455 13.47 -8.63 2.54
CA THR A 455 13.31 -8.32 1.11
C THR A 455 12.33 -7.16 0.98
N SER A 456 12.48 -6.34 -0.05
CA SER A 456 11.64 -5.17 -0.26
C SER A 456 11.05 -5.10 -1.67
N SER A 457 9.82 -4.61 -1.75
CA SER A 457 9.06 -4.43 -2.99
C SER A 457 8.47 -3.03 -3.06
N THR A 458 8.16 -2.56 -4.27
CA THR A 458 7.44 -1.30 -4.48
C THR A 458 5.97 -1.43 -4.08
N ILE A 459 5.29 -0.29 -4.06
CA ILE A 459 3.85 -0.21 -3.91
C ILE A 459 3.28 0.22 -5.26
N ASP A 460 2.46 -0.65 -5.83
CA ASP A 460 1.54 -0.29 -6.90
C ASP A 460 0.27 0.28 -6.28
N ALA A 461 -0.33 1.29 -6.91
CA ALA A 461 -1.45 2.01 -6.36
C ALA A 461 -2.77 1.25 -6.60
N TYR A 462 -2.89 0.06 -6.00
CA TYR A 462 -4.10 -0.75 -5.99
C TYR A 462 -4.94 -0.51 -4.74
N GLY A 463 -6.26 -0.46 -4.90
CA GLY A 463 -7.19 -0.48 -3.77
C GLY A 463 -6.93 0.70 -2.83
N ARG A 464 -6.58 0.46 -1.56
CA ARG A 464 -6.32 1.57 -0.62
C ARG A 464 -5.11 2.41 -1.02
N ALA A 465 -4.16 1.84 -1.76
CA ALA A 465 -2.95 2.53 -2.18
C ALA A 465 -3.23 3.65 -3.21
N GLU A 466 -4.40 3.64 -3.86
CA GLU A 466 -4.86 4.72 -4.77
C GLU A 466 -5.00 6.07 -4.03
N MET A 467 -5.21 6.02 -2.72
CA MET A 467 -5.31 7.22 -1.87
C MET A 467 -3.96 7.63 -1.24
N MET A 468 -2.86 6.98 -1.62
CA MET A 468 -1.52 7.36 -1.13
C MET A 468 -0.92 8.43 -2.02
N GLU A 469 -0.23 9.38 -1.39
CA GLU A 469 0.49 10.40 -2.14
C GLU A 469 1.76 9.81 -2.76
N LEU A 470 2.15 10.30 -3.94
CA LEU A 470 3.33 9.80 -4.68
C LEU A 470 4.64 9.90 -3.87
N HIS A 471 4.71 10.82 -2.90
CA HIS A 471 5.89 11.01 -2.08
C HIS A 471 5.98 10.04 -0.88
N GLU A 472 4.97 9.18 -0.65
CA GLU A 472 4.94 8.29 0.52
C GLU A 472 5.69 6.98 0.29
N ALA A 473 5.86 6.54 -0.96
CA ALA A 473 6.47 5.26 -1.30
C ALA A 473 7.26 5.32 -2.61
N VAL A 474 8.17 4.36 -2.78
CA VAL A 474 8.88 4.17 -4.06
C VAL A 474 7.97 3.44 -5.05
N ASN A 475 7.94 3.92 -6.29
CA ASN A 475 7.16 3.36 -7.39
C ASN A 475 8.05 3.08 -8.62
N GLU A 476 7.44 2.57 -9.69
CA GLU A 476 8.09 2.15 -10.95
C GLU A 476 7.66 3.05 -12.14
N ARG A 477 7.37 4.34 -11.90
CA ARG A 477 6.97 5.28 -12.98
C ARG A 477 8.05 5.45 -14.04
N ASP A 478 9.32 5.39 -13.67
CA ASP A 478 10.43 5.44 -14.63
C ASP A 478 10.45 4.19 -15.52
N LEU A 479 10.15 3.00 -14.97
CA LEU A 479 10.00 1.77 -15.76
C LEU A 479 8.80 1.86 -16.70
N LEU A 480 7.68 2.43 -16.24
CA LEU A 480 6.52 2.70 -17.09
C LEU A 480 6.88 3.59 -18.28
N LYS A 481 7.59 4.70 -18.04
CA LYS A 481 8.07 5.58 -19.11
C LYS A 481 9.01 4.87 -20.09
N GLN A 482 9.91 4.02 -19.60
CA GLN A 482 10.80 3.21 -20.47
C GLN A 482 10.01 2.27 -21.37
N MET A 483 9.04 1.55 -20.79
CA MET A 483 8.16 0.64 -21.52
C MET A 483 7.36 1.38 -22.60
N LEU A 484 6.73 2.51 -22.26
CA LEU A 484 5.95 3.32 -23.20
C LEU A 484 6.80 3.87 -24.36
N ASN A 485 8.08 4.15 -24.11
CA ASN A 485 9.02 4.59 -25.13
C ASN A 485 9.61 3.44 -25.97
N GLY A 486 9.16 2.20 -25.79
CA GLY A 486 9.66 1.04 -26.52
C GLY A 486 11.05 0.54 -26.07
N ASN A 487 11.56 1.03 -24.95
CA ASN A 487 12.86 0.59 -24.40
C ASN A 487 12.77 -0.73 -23.61
N GLY A 488 11.60 -1.38 -23.62
CA GLY A 488 11.31 -2.61 -22.88
C GLY A 488 11.19 -2.42 -21.38
N THR A 489 11.05 -3.53 -20.66
CA THR A 489 10.91 -3.58 -19.18
C THR A 489 12.10 -4.26 -18.50
N GLY A 490 13.18 -4.49 -19.25
CA GLY A 490 14.30 -5.32 -18.80
C GLY A 490 13.84 -6.76 -18.57
N ALA A 491 14.11 -7.30 -17.38
CA ALA A 491 13.66 -8.63 -16.96
C ALA A 491 12.32 -8.60 -16.19
N GLU A 492 11.68 -7.44 -16.08
CA GLU A 492 10.40 -7.32 -15.37
C GLU A 492 9.26 -7.87 -16.23
N THR A 493 8.43 -8.72 -15.64
CA THR A 493 7.27 -9.33 -16.29
C THR A 493 6.06 -9.34 -15.36
N PHE A 494 4.87 -9.38 -15.92
CA PHE A 494 3.65 -9.60 -15.14
C PHE A 494 3.52 -11.09 -14.79
N ASP A 495 3.43 -11.43 -13.50
CA ASP A 495 3.43 -12.84 -13.08
C ASP A 495 2.10 -13.53 -13.44
N LYS A 496 2.19 -14.54 -14.30
CA LYS A 496 1.05 -15.35 -14.77
C LYS A 496 1.02 -16.76 -14.17
N ASP A 497 1.82 -17.03 -13.13
CA ASP A 497 1.61 -18.20 -12.28
C ASP A 497 0.20 -18.15 -11.67
N LEU A 498 -0.31 -19.30 -11.21
CA LEU A 498 -1.69 -19.41 -10.75
C LEU A 498 -1.80 -19.33 -9.23
N MET A 499 -2.90 -18.73 -8.78
CA MET A 499 -3.37 -18.77 -7.40
C MET A 499 -4.68 -19.54 -7.34
N PHE A 500 -4.73 -20.53 -6.45
CA PHE A 500 -5.91 -21.36 -6.23
C PHE A 500 -6.61 -20.96 -4.95
N TRP A 501 -7.84 -20.52 -5.11
CA TRP A 501 -8.71 -20.12 -4.02
C TRP A 501 -9.44 -21.34 -3.49
N PHE A 502 -9.71 -21.37 -2.19
CA PHE A 502 -10.46 -22.50 -1.60
C PHE A 502 -11.87 -22.65 -2.16
N ASN A 503 -12.45 -21.61 -2.77
CA ASN A 503 -13.76 -21.67 -3.45
C ASN A 503 -13.68 -22.21 -4.88
N GLY A 504 -12.49 -22.63 -5.33
CA GLY A 504 -12.25 -23.24 -6.63
C GLY A 504 -11.72 -22.29 -7.70
N TRP A 505 -11.76 -20.97 -7.48
CA TRP A 505 -11.22 -20.03 -8.47
C TRP A 505 -9.72 -20.23 -8.70
N ALA A 506 -9.31 -20.18 -9.96
CA ALA A 506 -7.92 -20.15 -10.37
C ALA A 506 -7.61 -18.82 -11.05
N THR A 507 -6.87 -17.95 -10.38
CA THR A 507 -6.56 -16.58 -10.84
C THR A 507 -5.08 -16.42 -11.15
N LEU A 508 -4.70 -15.38 -11.88
CA LEU A 508 -3.28 -15.02 -12.04
C LEU A 508 -2.69 -14.47 -10.73
N PHE A 509 -1.39 -14.65 -10.54
CA PHE A 509 -0.67 -14.24 -9.33
C PHE A 509 -0.58 -12.72 -9.16
N SER A 510 -0.29 -11.99 -10.24
CA SER A 510 -0.20 -10.53 -10.23
C SER A 510 -1.53 -9.82 -10.56
N ALA A 511 -2.57 -10.54 -10.99
CA ALA A 511 -3.89 -10.00 -11.35
C ALA A 511 -4.99 -10.95 -10.89
N VAL A 512 -5.44 -10.81 -9.64
CA VAL A 512 -6.46 -11.73 -9.10
C VAL A 512 -7.82 -11.56 -9.76
N HIS A 513 -8.09 -10.43 -10.43
CA HIS A 513 -9.30 -10.22 -11.24
C HIS A 513 -9.29 -11.04 -12.54
N MET A 514 -8.12 -11.51 -12.99
CA MET A 514 -7.98 -12.41 -14.13
C MET A 514 -8.20 -13.85 -13.67
N CYS A 515 -9.47 -14.29 -13.65
CA CYS A 515 -9.84 -15.67 -13.34
C CYS A 515 -9.87 -16.54 -14.61
N LEU A 516 -9.21 -17.69 -14.57
CA LEU A 516 -9.14 -18.66 -15.68
C LEU A 516 -10.16 -19.79 -15.56
N GLY A 517 -11.00 -19.77 -14.52
CA GLY A 517 -12.06 -20.73 -14.31
C GLY A 517 -12.19 -21.20 -12.86
N ASN A 518 -13.08 -22.18 -12.68
CA ASN A 518 -13.28 -22.87 -11.41
C ASN A 518 -12.75 -24.31 -11.51
N VAL A 519 -11.68 -24.61 -10.77
CA VAL A 519 -11.01 -25.92 -10.80
C VAL A 519 -11.90 -27.08 -10.37
N PHE A 520 -12.89 -26.84 -9.50
CA PHE A 520 -13.82 -27.87 -9.04
C PHE A 520 -14.89 -28.20 -10.08
N GLU A 521 -15.23 -27.23 -10.94
CA GLU A 521 -16.25 -27.40 -11.99
C GLU A 521 -15.63 -27.87 -13.31
N GLU A 522 -14.46 -27.34 -13.66
CA GLU A 522 -13.88 -27.47 -14.99
C GLU A 522 -12.64 -28.37 -15.04
N GLY A 523 -12.05 -28.68 -13.88
CA GLY A 523 -10.86 -29.52 -13.74
C GLY A 523 -9.55 -28.79 -14.02
N ILE A 524 -8.47 -29.28 -13.39
CA ILE A 524 -7.16 -28.62 -13.41
C ILE A 524 -6.50 -28.57 -14.79
N GLU A 525 -6.66 -29.59 -15.62
CA GLU A 525 -6.03 -29.61 -16.95
C GLU A 525 -6.61 -28.53 -17.87
N THR A 526 -7.92 -28.29 -17.81
CA THR A 526 -8.57 -27.16 -18.52
C THR A 526 -7.97 -25.83 -18.10
N ILE A 527 -7.84 -25.59 -16.79
CA ILE A 527 -7.24 -24.37 -16.25
C ILE A 527 -5.79 -24.20 -16.71
N ARG A 528 -4.99 -25.28 -16.73
CA ARG A 528 -3.59 -25.22 -17.17
C ARG A 528 -3.47 -24.96 -18.67
N GLN A 529 -4.31 -25.59 -19.50
CA GLN A 529 -4.33 -25.30 -20.93
C GLN A 529 -4.68 -23.84 -21.20
N ARG A 530 -5.72 -23.31 -20.54
CA ARG A 530 -6.06 -21.88 -20.60
C ARG A 530 -4.87 -21.01 -20.20
N GLN A 531 -4.21 -21.27 -19.07
CA GLN A 531 -3.04 -20.47 -18.64
C GLN A 531 -1.89 -20.47 -19.64
N ALA A 532 -1.69 -21.59 -20.35
CA ALA A 532 -0.64 -21.72 -21.34
C ALA A 532 -0.96 -20.93 -22.63
N LYS A 533 -2.21 -21.01 -23.11
CA LYS A 533 -2.62 -20.48 -24.42
C LYS A 533 -3.36 -19.14 -24.39
N ASP A 534 -3.77 -18.64 -23.23
CA ASP A 534 -4.51 -17.39 -23.10
C ASP A 534 -3.71 -16.19 -23.65
N PRO A 535 -4.16 -15.57 -24.76
CA PRO A 535 -3.42 -14.50 -25.41
C PRO A 535 -3.34 -13.24 -24.55
N LEU A 536 -4.37 -12.93 -23.76
CA LEU A 536 -4.37 -11.74 -22.90
C LEU A 536 -3.40 -11.92 -21.73
N SER A 537 -3.41 -13.08 -21.07
CA SER A 537 -2.44 -13.39 -20.02
C SER A 537 -0.99 -13.32 -20.54
N ASN A 538 -0.75 -13.82 -21.75
CA ASN A 538 0.57 -13.77 -22.38
C ASN A 538 0.98 -12.35 -22.82
N ALA A 539 0.03 -11.53 -23.29
CA ALA A 539 0.25 -10.12 -23.62
C ALA A 539 0.58 -9.30 -22.36
N MET A 540 -0.19 -9.48 -21.28
CA MET A 540 0.08 -8.85 -19.98
C MET A 540 1.47 -9.24 -19.44
N HIS A 541 1.84 -10.53 -19.51
CA HIS A 541 3.15 -11.02 -19.06
C HIS A 541 4.32 -10.24 -19.65
N ARG A 542 4.20 -9.80 -20.90
CA ARG A 542 5.23 -9.06 -21.64
C ARG A 542 5.01 -7.56 -21.69
N PHE A 543 3.98 -7.05 -21.00
CA PHE A 543 3.55 -5.66 -21.10
C PHE A 543 3.34 -5.20 -22.55
N ASP A 544 2.61 -5.99 -23.33
CA ASP A 544 2.34 -5.71 -24.75
C ASP A 544 1.58 -4.39 -24.93
N ILE A 545 2.23 -3.40 -25.55
CA ILE A 545 1.69 -2.05 -25.71
C ILE A 545 0.45 -2.00 -26.62
N ARG A 546 0.18 -3.03 -27.44
CA ARG A 546 -1.05 -3.11 -28.23
C ARG A 546 -2.31 -3.12 -27.35
N LEU A 547 -2.20 -3.58 -26.10
CA LEU A 547 -3.32 -3.53 -25.15
C LEU A 547 -3.76 -2.09 -24.87
N LEU A 548 -2.86 -1.11 -24.97
CA LEU A 548 -3.18 0.31 -24.81
C LEU A 548 -4.05 0.81 -25.97
N ASP A 549 -3.75 0.39 -27.19
CA ASP A 549 -4.54 0.72 -28.37
C ASP A 549 -5.93 0.08 -28.30
N PHE A 550 -6.02 -1.19 -27.89
CA PHE A 550 -7.30 -1.87 -27.69
C PHE A 550 -8.13 -1.25 -26.56
N TYR A 551 -7.49 -0.72 -25.52
CA TYR A 551 -8.20 0.03 -24.49
C TYR A 551 -8.82 1.32 -25.07
N ARG A 552 -8.06 2.06 -25.90
CA ARG A 552 -8.55 3.28 -26.58
C ARG A 552 -9.71 3.03 -27.53
N GLU A 553 -9.87 1.81 -28.05
CA GLU A 553 -11.03 1.46 -28.88
C GLU A 553 -12.37 1.55 -28.11
N GLN A 554 -12.35 1.54 -26.76
CA GLN A 554 -13.57 1.57 -25.92
C GLN A 554 -13.62 2.72 -24.91
N HIS A 555 -12.48 3.35 -24.59
CA HIS A 555 -12.40 4.42 -23.59
C HIS A 555 -11.42 5.52 -23.98
N ASP A 556 -11.76 6.77 -23.64
CA ASP A 556 -10.97 7.95 -23.95
C ASP A 556 -10.08 8.43 -22.77
N ASP A 557 -10.05 7.70 -21.65
CA ASP A 557 -9.40 8.10 -20.40
C ASP A 557 -8.00 7.49 -20.18
N LEU A 558 -7.40 6.90 -21.22
CA LEU A 558 -6.12 6.20 -21.07
C LEU A 558 -4.97 7.12 -20.62
N ASP A 559 -4.91 8.35 -21.12
CA ASP A 559 -3.82 9.26 -20.79
C ASP A 559 -3.86 9.66 -19.30
N ASP A 560 -5.07 9.84 -18.75
CA ASP A 560 -5.29 10.04 -17.31
C ASP A 560 -4.85 8.82 -16.49
N ILE A 561 -5.14 7.61 -16.98
CA ILE A 561 -4.71 6.36 -16.33
C ILE A 561 -3.19 6.25 -16.35
N ILE A 562 -2.53 6.56 -17.46
CA ILE A 562 -1.06 6.55 -17.58
C ILE A 562 -0.44 7.57 -16.61
N GLU A 563 -1.02 8.76 -16.51
CA GLU A 563 -0.52 9.81 -15.61
C GLU A 563 -0.57 9.38 -14.14
N LYS A 564 -1.65 8.69 -13.73
CA LYS A 564 -1.86 8.21 -12.35
C LYS A 564 -1.16 6.87 -12.06
N SER A 565 -0.78 6.13 -13.10
CA SER A 565 -0.15 4.82 -12.95
C SER A 565 1.21 4.91 -12.26
N THR A 566 1.44 4.00 -11.32
CA THR A 566 2.67 3.95 -10.51
C THR A 566 3.72 2.99 -11.09
N GLY A 567 3.38 2.26 -12.16
CA GLY A 567 4.26 1.32 -12.84
C GLY A 567 3.52 0.54 -13.93
N PRO A 568 4.24 -0.29 -14.72
CA PRO A 568 3.61 -1.17 -15.72
C PRO A 568 2.58 -2.11 -15.12
N HIS A 569 2.85 -2.73 -13.97
CA HIS A 569 1.88 -3.62 -13.31
C HIS A 569 0.60 -2.87 -12.95
N HIS A 570 0.71 -1.66 -12.42
CA HIS A 570 -0.47 -0.85 -12.11
C HIS A 570 -1.26 -0.54 -13.38
N LEU A 571 -0.63 -0.01 -14.43
CA LEU A 571 -1.32 0.31 -15.69
C LEU A 571 -2.06 -0.90 -16.28
N PHE A 572 -1.36 -2.04 -16.41
CA PHE A 572 -1.94 -3.23 -17.05
C PHE A 572 -3.01 -3.90 -16.19
N HIS A 573 -2.92 -3.80 -14.87
CA HIS A 573 -4.01 -4.19 -13.99
C HIS A 573 -5.24 -3.31 -14.24
N THR A 574 -5.09 -1.99 -14.22
CA THR A 574 -6.18 -1.01 -14.34
C THR A 574 -6.95 -1.17 -15.66
N ILE A 575 -6.24 -1.25 -16.79
CA ILE A 575 -6.89 -1.38 -18.11
C ILE A 575 -7.55 -2.76 -18.33
N THR A 576 -7.32 -3.74 -17.45
CA THR A 576 -7.92 -5.08 -17.56
C THR A 576 -8.95 -5.38 -16.47
N GLU A 577 -9.33 -4.39 -15.65
CA GLU A 577 -10.19 -4.64 -14.49
C GLU A 577 -11.60 -5.11 -14.84
N THR A 578 -12.16 -4.66 -15.96
CA THR A 578 -13.54 -5.02 -16.34
C THR A 578 -13.59 -6.25 -17.24
N GLY A 579 -14.58 -7.12 -17.04
CA GLY A 579 -14.78 -8.31 -17.87
C GLY A 579 -15.00 -7.97 -19.35
N ALA A 580 -15.73 -6.89 -19.62
CA ALA A 580 -15.96 -6.37 -20.97
C ALA A 580 -14.65 -6.03 -21.69
N MET A 581 -13.73 -5.31 -21.01
CA MET A 581 -12.45 -4.95 -21.60
C MET A 581 -11.55 -6.18 -21.80
N ARG A 582 -11.50 -7.10 -20.84
CA ARG A 582 -10.76 -8.37 -21.01
C ARG A 582 -11.25 -9.15 -22.22
N LEU A 583 -12.58 -9.24 -22.40
CA LEU A 583 -13.18 -9.91 -23.55
C LEU A 583 -12.81 -9.20 -24.86
N HIS A 584 -12.92 -7.88 -24.90
CA HIS A 584 -12.55 -7.07 -26.07
C HIS A 584 -11.07 -7.28 -26.46
N MET A 585 -10.14 -7.07 -25.53
CA MET A 585 -8.71 -7.27 -25.77
C MET A 585 -8.38 -8.70 -26.22
N THR A 586 -9.05 -9.71 -25.64
CA THR A 586 -8.84 -11.12 -26.03
C THR A 586 -9.24 -11.34 -27.49
N LYS A 587 -10.39 -10.82 -27.93
CA LYS A 587 -10.84 -10.90 -29.34
C LYS A 587 -9.83 -10.24 -30.28
N ARG A 588 -9.40 -9.01 -29.96
CA ARG A 588 -8.45 -8.25 -30.78
C ARG A 588 -7.10 -8.94 -30.90
N LEU A 589 -6.61 -9.55 -29.82
CA LEU A 589 -5.37 -10.35 -29.85
C LEU A 589 -5.52 -11.60 -30.71
N ILE A 590 -6.66 -12.30 -30.65
CA ILE A 590 -6.92 -13.46 -31.51
C ILE A 590 -6.95 -13.03 -32.98
N GLU A 591 -7.70 -11.97 -33.32
CA GLU A 591 -7.76 -11.41 -34.67
C GLU A 591 -6.39 -10.99 -35.21
N SER A 592 -5.58 -10.32 -34.37
CA SER A 592 -4.26 -9.82 -34.74
C SER A 592 -3.20 -10.92 -34.91
N ASN A 593 -3.41 -12.09 -34.29
CA ASN A 593 -2.51 -13.24 -34.38
C ASN A 593 -2.95 -14.26 -35.45
N ILE A 594 -4.08 -14.02 -36.13
CA ILE A 594 -4.60 -14.86 -37.24
C ILE A 594 -4.00 -14.45 -38.60
N ILE A 595 -3.13 -13.43 -38.66
CA ILE A 595 -2.45 -12.97 -39.88
C ILE A 595 -1.07 -13.61 -40.03
#